data_AF-A0A139CYS2-F1
#
_entry.id   AF-A0A139CYS2-F1
#
_cell.length_a   1.000
_cell.length_b   1.000
_cell.length_c   1.000
_cell.angle_alpha   90.00
_cell.angle_beta   90.00
_cell.angle_gamma   90.00
#
_symmetry.space_group_name_H-M   'P 1'
#
loop_
_entity.id
_entity.type
_entity.pdbx_description
1 polymer ?
#
loop_
_entity_poly.entity_id
_entity_poly.type
_entity_poly.pdbx_seq_one_letter_code
_entity_poly.pdbx_strand_id
1 'polypeptide(L)'
;MNALLALQPGDSVGIEGPFGKMTYSGEYDKIALISGGIGVTPMISISRYCTDKGMDTDIVMISSNKTEQDIAFEDILCKNTILI
;
A
#
# COMPACT_ATOMS: atom_id res chain seq x y z
N MET A 1 19.80 -18.25 -2.22
CA MET A 1 20.31 -17.16 -1.35
C MET A 1 19.53 -15.90 -1.68
N ASN A 2 18.84 -15.32 -0.71
CA ASN A 2 17.84 -14.25 -0.92
C ASN A 2 18.52 -12.88 -0.92
N ALA A 3 19.04 -12.44 -2.08
CA ALA A 3 19.86 -11.23 -2.21
C ALA A 3 19.20 -9.97 -1.61
N LEU A 4 17.88 -9.80 -1.77
CA LEU A 4 17.12 -8.70 -1.17
C LEU A 4 17.16 -8.70 0.37
N LEU A 5 17.13 -9.87 1.01
CA LEU A 5 17.15 -9.98 2.48
C LEU A 5 18.54 -9.73 3.07
N ALA A 6 19.59 -9.78 2.26
CA ALA A 6 20.97 -9.61 2.70
C ALA A 6 21.47 -8.16 2.60
N LEU A 7 20.68 -7.26 1.99
CA LEU A 7 21.06 -5.87 1.76
C LEU A 7 21.41 -5.14 3.06
N GLN A 8 22.44 -4.32 3.00
CA GLN A 8 22.91 -3.44 4.07
C GLN A 8 22.83 -1.96 3.64
N PRO A 9 22.75 -1.02 4.59
CA PRO A 9 22.90 0.40 4.30
C PRO A 9 24.21 0.67 3.53
N GLY A 10 24.10 1.33 2.38
CA GLY A 10 25.24 1.61 1.48
C GLY A 10 25.31 0.70 0.25
N ASP A 11 24.56 -0.41 0.22
CA ASP A 11 24.45 -1.24 -0.97
C ASP A 11 23.69 -0.53 -2.10
N SER A 12 24.07 -0.82 -3.34
CA SER A 12 23.39 -0.31 -4.53
C SER A 12 22.29 -1.27 -5.00
N VAL A 13 21.12 -0.74 -5.31
CA VAL A 13 20.00 -1.48 -5.91
C VAL A 13 19.63 -0.84 -7.24
N GLY A 14 19.44 -1.67 -8.27
CA GLY A 14 18.90 -1.23 -9.55
C GLY A 14 17.37 -1.09 -9.45
N ILE A 15 16.83 0.02 -9.94
CA ILE A 15 15.39 0.28 -9.99
C ILE A 15 15.01 0.54 -11.45
N GLU A 16 13.93 -0.09 -11.91
CA GLU A 16 13.38 0.07 -13.26
C GLU A 16 11.85 0.21 -13.18
N GLY A 17 11.25 0.98 -14.10
CA GLY A 17 9.82 1.30 -14.11
C GLY A 17 9.54 2.80 -14.13
N PRO A 18 8.32 3.26 -13.77
CA PRO A 18 7.22 2.48 -13.18
C PRO A 18 6.48 1.58 -14.20
N PHE A 19 5.91 0.48 -13.71
CA PHE A 19 5.12 -0.47 -14.49
C PHE A 19 3.77 -0.76 -13.80
N GLY A 20 2.81 -1.28 -14.58
CA GLY A 20 1.48 -1.67 -14.09
C GLY A 20 0.39 -0.64 -14.36
N LYS A 21 -0.85 -0.98 -13.96
CA LYS A 21 -2.06 -0.15 -14.15
C LYS A 21 -2.83 0.11 -12.86
N MET A 22 -2.24 -0.23 -11.71
CA MET A 22 -2.86 -0.04 -10.41
C MET A 22 -2.66 1.41 -9.96
N THR A 23 -3.41 2.30 -10.60
CA THR A 23 -3.35 3.75 -10.41
C THR A 23 -4.74 4.28 -10.15
N TYR A 24 -4.84 5.38 -9.42
CA TYR A 24 -6.09 6.08 -9.16
C TYR A 24 -5.85 7.58 -9.33
N SER A 25 -6.73 8.23 -10.08
CA SER A 25 -6.62 9.65 -10.47
C SER A 25 -7.84 10.47 -10.07
N GLY A 26 -8.74 9.92 -9.25
CA GLY A 26 -9.97 10.62 -8.83
C GLY A 26 -11.18 10.28 -9.67
N GLU A 27 -11.14 9.19 -10.42
CA GLU A 27 -12.22 8.79 -11.34
C GLU A 27 -13.51 8.31 -10.65
N TYR A 28 -13.50 8.14 -9.31
CA TYR A 28 -14.65 7.69 -8.52
C TYR A 28 -14.73 8.40 -7.17
N ASP A 29 -15.91 8.81 -6.73
CA ASP A 29 -16.09 9.46 -5.42
C ASP A 29 -15.87 8.49 -4.23
N LYS A 30 -16.03 7.18 -4.45
CA LYS A 30 -15.87 6.14 -3.43
C LYS A 30 -15.13 4.93 -3.98
N ILE A 31 -14.16 4.42 -3.23
CA ILE A 31 -13.39 3.23 -3.60
C ILE A 31 -13.16 2.30 -2.40
N ALA A 32 -13.08 0.99 -2.70
CA ALA A 32 -12.63 -0.03 -1.77
C ALA A 32 -11.29 -0.59 -2.23
N LEU A 33 -10.27 -0.51 -1.36
CA LEU A 33 -8.94 -1.04 -1.61
C LEU A 33 -8.77 -2.35 -0.84
N ILE A 34 -8.70 -3.47 -1.55
CA ILE A 34 -8.63 -4.81 -0.96
C ILE A 34 -7.22 -5.37 -1.17
N SER A 35 -6.62 -5.85 -0.09
CA SER A 35 -5.26 -6.38 -0.09
C SER A 35 -5.11 -7.63 0.76
N GLY A 36 -4.08 -8.42 0.46
CA GLY A 36 -3.62 -9.52 1.29
C GLY A 36 -2.10 -9.52 1.38
N GLY A 37 -1.55 -9.68 2.59
CA GLY A 37 -0.11 -9.59 2.82
C GLY A 37 0.49 -8.26 2.32
N ILE A 38 1.66 -8.34 1.69
CA ILE A 38 2.36 -7.14 1.18
C ILE A 38 1.65 -6.42 0.01
N GLY A 39 0.56 -7.02 -0.52
CA GLY A 39 -0.32 -6.38 -1.50
C GLY A 39 -0.97 -5.07 -1.00
N VAL A 40 -0.86 -4.77 0.30
CA VAL A 40 -1.26 -3.48 0.90
C VAL A 40 -0.42 -2.30 0.37
N THR A 41 0.79 -2.56 -0.13
CA THR A 41 1.74 -1.52 -0.57
C THR A 41 1.17 -0.54 -1.61
N PRO A 42 0.60 -0.98 -2.76
CA PRO A 42 -0.04 -0.05 -3.70
C PRO A 42 -1.26 0.67 -3.10
N MET A 43 -1.95 0.09 -2.12
CA MET A 43 -3.13 0.70 -1.50
C MET A 43 -2.74 1.87 -0.61
N ILE A 44 -1.66 1.70 0.16
CA ILE A 44 -1.05 2.79 0.94
C ILE A 44 -0.59 3.90 0.00
N SER A 45 0.02 3.56 -1.14
CA SER A 45 0.45 4.55 -2.15
C SER A 45 -0.73 5.39 -2.66
N ILE A 46 -1.84 4.74 -3.06
CA ILE A 46 -3.06 5.42 -3.53
C ILE A 46 -3.67 6.28 -2.43
N SER A 47 -3.81 5.75 -1.21
CA SER A 47 -4.42 6.47 -0.10
C SER A 47 -3.61 7.71 0.31
N ARG A 48 -2.28 7.58 0.36
CA ARG A 48 -1.38 8.72 0.58
C ARG A 48 -1.49 9.75 -0.53
N TYR A 49 -1.50 9.31 -1.80
CA TYR A 49 -1.68 10.22 -2.93
C TYR A 49 -2.98 11.02 -2.82
N CYS A 50 -4.11 10.39 -2.50
CA CYS A 50 -5.38 11.09 -2.30
C CYS A 50 -5.32 12.09 -1.15
N THR A 51 -4.68 11.70 -0.03
CA THR A 51 -4.49 12.57 1.14
C THR A 51 -3.63 13.79 0.80
N ASP A 52 -2.48 13.58 0.17
CA ASP A 52 -1.53 14.63 -0.22
C ASP A 52 -2.11 15.60 -1.23
N LYS A 53 -3.04 15.13 -2.07
CA LYS A 53 -3.77 15.95 -3.05
C LYS A 53 -5.05 16.58 -2.52
N GLY A 54 -5.47 16.27 -1.29
CA GLY A 54 -6.71 16.76 -0.71
C GLY A 54 -7.95 16.33 -1.51
N MET A 55 -7.96 15.09 -2.01
CA MET A 55 -9.07 14.56 -2.80
C MET A 55 -10.25 14.21 -1.90
N ASP A 56 -11.47 14.47 -2.37
CA ASP A 56 -12.72 14.17 -1.65
C ASP A 56 -13.16 12.69 -1.75
N THR A 57 -12.26 11.81 -2.20
CA THR A 57 -12.53 10.38 -2.36
C THR A 57 -12.75 9.70 -1.01
N ASP A 58 -13.89 9.03 -0.86
CA ASP A 58 -14.18 8.14 0.27
C ASP A 58 -13.49 6.79 0.08
N ILE A 59 -12.45 6.52 0.87
CA ILE A 59 -11.64 5.31 0.77
C ILE A 59 -11.91 4.40 1.97
N VAL A 60 -12.29 3.14 1.68
CA VAL A 60 -12.28 2.04 2.65
C VAL A 60 -11.16 1.08 2.28
N MET A 61 -10.34 0.70 3.26
CA MET A 61 -9.29 -0.29 3.07
C MET A 61 -9.65 -1.59 3.77
N ILE A 62 -9.46 -2.72 3.09
CA ILE A 62 -9.60 -4.07 3.65
C ILE A 62 -8.27 -4.78 3.46
N SER A 63 -7.64 -5.20 4.55
CA SER A 63 -6.37 -5.92 4.51
C SER A 63 -6.51 -7.25 5.23
N SER A 64 -6.21 -8.35 4.53
CA SER A 64 -6.21 -9.67 5.13
C SER A 64 -4.81 -10.24 5.36
N ASN A 65 -4.57 -10.74 6.57
CA ASN A 65 -3.30 -11.32 6.99
C ASN A 65 -3.54 -12.60 7.80
N LYS A 66 -2.54 -13.49 7.86
CA LYS A 66 -2.70 -14.77 8.58
C LYS A 66 -2.70 -14.56 10.10
N THR A 67 -1.89 -13.63 10.57
CA THR A 67 -1.77 -13.24 11.98
C THR A 67 -1.66 -11.73 12.08
N GLU A 68 -1.92 -11.17 13.27
CA GLU A 68 -1.74 -9.75 13.52
C GLU A 68 -0.27 -9.31 13.31
N GLN A 69 0.68 -10.19 13.64
CA GLN A 69 2.11 -9.94 13.47
C GLN A 69 2.53 -9.83 11.99
N ASP A 70 1.71 -10.33 11.06
CA ASP A 70 1.96 -10.23 9.61
C ASP A 70 1.45 -8.90 9.02
N ILE A 71 0.76 -8.06 9.81
CA ILE A 71 0.23 -6.79 9.34
C ILE A 71 1.40 -5.82 9.11
N ALA A 72 1.76 -5.64 7.84
CA ALA A 72 2.71 -4.62 7.44
C ALA A 72 2.08 -3.23 7.58
N PHE A 73 2.90 -2.25 8.00
CA PHE A 73 2.54 -0.83 8.04
C PHE A 73 1.38 -0.46 8.98
N GLU A 74 1.14 -1.26 10.02
CA GLU A 74 0.04 -1.08 10.97
C GLU A 74 -0.05 0.36 11.52
N ASP A 75 1.09 0.99 11.81
CA ASP A 75 1.20 2.33 12.37
C ASP A 75 0.71 3.46 11.45
N ILE A 76 0.67 3.21 10.14
CA ILE A 76 0.29 4.19 9.11
C ILE A 76 -1.01 3.84 8.38
N LEU A 77 -1.67 2.74 8.74
CA LEU A 77 -2.97 2.39 8.16
C LEU A 77 -4.03 3.44 8.50
N CYS A 78 -4.91 3.73 7.54
CA CYS A 78 -5.96 4.73 7.73
C CYS A 78 -6.97 4.27 8.79
N LYS A 79 -7.61 5.23 9.47
CA LYS A 79 -8.65 4.93 10.49
C LYS A 79 -9.81 4.07 9.96
N ASN A 80 -10.08 4.12 8.64
CA ASN A 80 -11.14 3.36 7.99
C ASN A 80 -10.63 2.03 7.39
N THR A 81 -9.62 1.43 8.02
CA THR A 81 -9.07 0.13 7.61
C THR A 81 -9.74 -0.99 8.39
N ILE A 82 -10.23 -1.99 7.66
CA ILE A 82 -10.76 -3.24 8.19
C ILE A 82 -9.66 -4.30 8.06
N LEU A 83 -9.29 -4.90 9.19
CA LEU A 83 -8.31 -5.98 9.27
C LEU A 83 -9.05 -7.32 9.36
N ILE A 84 -8.69 -8.27 8.48
CA ILE A 84 -9.34 -9.59 8.38
C ILE A 84 -8.31 -10.72 8.55
#